data_AF-A0A2E6ZZD9-F1
#
_entry.id   AF-A0A2E6ZZD9-F1
#
_cell.length_a   1.000
_cell.length_b   1.000
_cell.length_c   1.000
_cell.angle_alpha   90.00
_cell.angle_beta   90.00
_cell.angle_gamma   90.00
#
_symmetry.space_group_name_H-M   'P 1'
#
loop_
_entity.id
_entity.type
_entity.pdbx_description
1 polymer ?
#
loop_
_entity_poly.entity_id
_entity_poly.type
_entity_poly.pdbx_seq_one_letter_code
_entity_poly.pdbx_strand_id
1 'polypeptide(L)'
;MDMWPQFRSPLLWDVFAVGTYFTVSLVFWYIGMVPDLATLRDRANTKVKAIAYGIFALGWRGSMRHWHRYERAYLLLAALATPLVLSVHSVVSFDFAVSQLPGWHTTIFPPYFVAGAIFSGFAMVLTLAIPARELWGLKNFITMRHLENMNKIILVTGTMVGYAYGTEFFIAWYSGELYEKFAFVNRAFGQYAWAYWIMVSCNVAVPQLFWFKKARTSIWIMFIVSLLVNVGMWFERFVIVVTSLAQDFLPSSWGYFTPTWVDVCTFIGSFGLFMTLFLLFIRYLPVLAIAEIKGVMPAADPHAEHHEPVDTLGQEVQE
;
A
#
# COMPACT_ATOMS: atom_id res chain seq x y z
N MET A 1 -17.32 4.38 38.91
CA MET A 1 -16.12 4.23 38.06
C MET A 1 -16.55 4.69 36.68
N ASP A 2 -16.66 6.00 36.47
CA ASP A 2 -17.29 6.57 35.27
C ASP A 2 -16.29 7.42 34.47
N MET A 3 -15.06 6.91 34.34
CA MET A 3 -14.02 7.54 33.55
C MET A 3 -14.08 7.01 32.11
N TRP A 4 -14.23 7.94 31.16
CA TRP A 4 -14.27 7.67 29.72
C TRP A 4 -13.00 8.23 29.05
N PRO A 5 -12.61 7.71 27.88
CA PRO A 5 -11.46 8.25 27.14
C PRO A 5 -11.74 9.66 26.58
N GLN A 6 -10.68 10.42 26.31
CA GLN A 6 -10.75 11.79 25.78
C GLN A 6 -10.94 11.80 24.26
N PHE A 7 -12.15 12.12 23.79
CA PHE A 7 -12.51 12.15 22.37
C PHE A 7 -11.97 13.35 21.58
N ARG A 8 -11.23 14.27 22.21
CA ARG A 8 -10.54 15.36 21.51
C ARG A 8 -9.13 14.99 21.07
N SER A 9 -8.58 13.87 21.54
CA SER A 9 -7.21 13.46 21.23
C SER A 9 -7.18 12.69 19.90
N PRO A 10 -6.39 13.14 18.91
CA PRO A 10 -6.18 12.39 17.67
C PRO A 10 -5.66 10.96 17.90
N LEU A 11 -4.86 10.73 18.95
CA LEU A 11 -4.38 9.39 19.32
C LEU A 11 -5.52 8.42 19.66
N LEU A 12 -6.63 8.91 20.24
CA LEU A 12 -7.80 8.05 20.47
C LEU A 12 -8.50 7.73 19.14
N TRP A 13 -8.55 8.70 18.22
CA TRP A 13 -9.09 8.47 16.89
C TRP A 13 -8.28 7.44 16.13
N ASP A 14 -6.96 7.41 16.30
CA ASP A 14 -6.08 6.40 15.72
C ASP A 14 -6.45 4.98 16.19
N VAL A 15 -6.73 4.78 17.49
CA VAL A 15 -7.21 3.49 18.02
C VAL A 15 -8.48 3.01 17.29
N PHE A 16 -9.45 3.90 17.09
CA PHE A 16 -10.67 3.57 16.36
C PHE A 16 -10.40 3.37 14.86
N ALA A 17 -9.58 4.22 14.25
CA ALA A 17 -9.25 4.16 12.83
C ALA A 17 -8.51 2.85 12.49
N VAL A 18 -7.43 2.53 13.20
CA VAL A 18 -6.65 1.30 12.99
C VAL A 18 -7.48 0.06 13.34
N GLY A 19 -8.23 0.08 14.44
CA GLY A 19 -9.07 -1.06 14.85
C GLY A 19 -10.18 -1.36 13.83
N THR A 20 -10.88 -0.33 13.35
CA THR A 20 -11.90 -0.48 12.31
C THR A 20 -11.29 -0.83 10.96
N TYR A 21 -10.16 -0.22 10.59
CA TYR A 21 -9.44 -0.52 9.36
C TYR A 21 -8.98 -1.97 9.30
N PHE A 22 -8.36 -2.48 10.37
CA PHE A 22 -7.94 -3.87 10.47
C PHE A 22 -9.14 -4.82 10.34
N THR A 23 -10.21 -4.55 11.09
CA THR A 23 -11.41 -5.40 11.10
C THR A 23 -12.10 -5.42 9.73
N VAL A 24 -12.34 -4.26 9.13
CA VAL A 24 -13.00 -4.14 7.82
C VAL A 24 -12.13 -4.75 6.72
N SER A 25 -10.82 -4.49 6.73
CA SER A 25 -9.89 -5.09 5.75
C SER A 25 -9.85 -6.61 5.88
N LEU A 26 -9.79 -7.14 7.10
CA LEU A 26 -9.80 -8.57 7.36
C LEU A 26 -11.10 -9.22 6.87
N VAL A 27 -12.25 -8.61 7.16
CA VAL A 27 -13.56 -9.11 6.72
C VAL A 27 -13.71 -9.03 5.21
N PHE A 28 -13.35 -7.91 4.59
CA PHE A 28 -13.41 -7.72 3.14
C PHE A 28 -12.54 -8.75 2.40
N TRP A 29 -11.29 -8.90 2.83
CA TRP A 29 -10.36 -9.88 2.28
C TRP A 29 -10.84 -11.32 2.51
N TYR A 30 -11.30 -11.65 3.72
CA TYR A 30 -11.81 -12.99 4.03
C TYR A 30 -13.02 -13.36 3.18
N ILE A 31 -14.01 -12.46 3.05
CA ILE A 31 -15.18 -12.66 2.19
C ILE A 31 -14.72 -12.91 0.76
N GLY A 32 -13.80 -12.09 0.24
CA GLY A 32 -13.23 -12.25 -1.11
C GLY A 32 -12.62 -13.64 -1.36
N MET A 33 -12.02 -14.25 -0.33
CA MET A 33 -11.41 -15.57 -0.43
C MET A 33 -12.39 -16.74 -0.24
N VAL A 34 -13.63 -16.54 0.22
CA VAL A 34 -14.58 -17.64 0.50
C VAL A 34 -14.76 -18.59 -0.70
N PRO A 35 -14.97 -18.10 -1.94
CA PRO A 35 -15.08 -18.98 -3.11
C PRO A 35 -13.79 -19.75 -3.43
N ASP A 36 -12.63 -19.13 -3.18
CA ASP A 36 -11.33 -19.75 -3.46
C ASP A 36 -10.98 -20.81 -2.42
N LEU A 37 -11.31 -20.57 -1.15
CA LEU A 37 -11.21 -21.57 -0.07
C LEU A 37 -12.11 -22.77 -0.34
N ALA A 38 -13.29 -22.56 -0.93
CA ALA A 38 -14.15 -23.66 -1.38
C ALA A 38 -13.48 -24.48 -2.49
N THR A 39 -12.78 -23.83 -3.42
CA THR A 39 -12.02 -24.51 -4.48
C THR A 39 -10.87 -25.34 -3.90
N LEU A 40 -10.16 -24.82 -2.88
CA LEU A 40 -9.10 -25.54 -2.19
C LEU A 40 -9.62 -26.73 -1.36
N ARG A 41 -10.79 -26.57 -0.72
CA ARG A 41 -11.50 -27.66 -0.03
C ARG A 41 -11.78 -28.81 -1.00
N ASP A 42 -12.35 -28.51 -2.16
CA ASP A 42 -12.80 -29.51 -3.13
C ASP A 42 -11.62 -30.21 -3.84
N ARG A 43 -10.44 -29.56 -3.87
CA ARG A 43 -9.19 -30.13 -4.41
C ARG A 43 -8.25 -30.69 -3.33
N ALA A 44 -8.66 -30.75 -2.06
CA ALA A 44 -7.79 -31.18 -0.99
C ALA A 44 -7.56 -32.71 -1.01
N ASN A 45 -6.30 -33.13 -1.07
CA ASN A 45 -5.92 -34.55 -1.10
C ASN A 45 -6.08 -35.26 0.25
N THR A 46 -6.18 -34.52 1.37
CA THR A 46 -6.29 -35.10 2.71
C THR A 46 -7.54 -34.61 3.42
N LYS A 47 -8.17 -35.50 4.21
CA LYS A 47 -9.38 -35.19 4.97
C LYS A 47 -9.20 -34.00 5.92
N VAL A 48 -8.03 -33.89 6.55
CA VAL A 48 -7.71 -32.77 7.46
C VAL A 48 -7.68 -31.43 6.71
N LYS A 49 -7.05 -31.37 5.53
CA LYS A 49 -7.03 -30.15 4.70
C LYS A 49 -8.43 -29.81 4.19
N ALA A 50 -9.18 -30.80 3.75
CA ALA A 50 -10.56 -30.61 3.29
C ALA A 50 -11.44 -30.04 4.41
N ILE A 51 -11.33 -30.56 5.64
CA ILE A 51 -12.08 -30.04 6.79
C ILE A 51 -11.62 -28.62 7.13
N ALA A 52 -10.31 -28.37 7.21
CA ALA A 52 -9.77 -27.06 7.55
C ALA A 52 -10.24 -25.98 6.56
N TYR A 53 -10.05 -26.18 5.25
CA TYR A 53 -10.55 -25.25 4.23
C TYR A 53 -12.08 -25.22 4.18
N GLY A 54 -12.76 -26.32 4.50
CA GLY A 54 -14.21 -26.40 4.54
C GLY A 54 -14.87 -25.57 5.63
N ILE A 55 -14.23 -25.46 6.80
CA ILE A 55 -14.68 -24.56 7.88
C ILE A 55 -14.63 -23.11 7.40
N PHE A 56 -13.52 -22.69 6.79
CA PHE A 56 -13.36 -21.32 6.30
C PHE A 56 -14.14 -21.03 5.01
N ALA A 57 -14.54 -22.05 4.25
CA ALA A 57 -15.40 -21.89 3.08
C ALA A 57 -16.87 -21.64 3.44
N LEU A 58 -17.27 -21.68 4.72
CA LEU A 58 -18.64 -21.38 5.21
C LEU A 58 -19.75 -22.15 4.47
N GLY A 59 -19.47 -23.38 4.02
CA GLY A 59 -20.42 -24.16 3.25
C GLY A 59 -20.72 -23.60 1.85
N TRP A 60 -19.81 -22.84 1.26
CA TRP A 60 -19.95 -22.32 -0.11
C TRP A 60 -20.11 -23.46 -1.13
N ARG A 61 -21.16 -23.35 -1.96
CA ARG A 61 -21.55 -24.31 -3.00
C ARG A 61 -21.59 -23.72 -4.42
N GLY A 62 -21.25 -22.43 -4.58
CA GLY A 62 -21.33 -21.74 -5.87
C GLY A 62 -22.74 -21.60 -6.45
N SER A 63 -23.80 -21.60 -5.62
CA SER A 63 -25.16 -21.39 -6.11
C SER A 63 -25.38 -19.97 -6.65
N MET A 64 -26.31 -19.77 -7.59
CA MET A 64 -26.65 -18.44 -8.10
C MET A 64 -26.99 -17.46 -6.97
N ARG A 65 -27.75 -17.92 -5.96
CA ARG A 65 -28.11 -17.09 -4.79
C ARG A 65 -26.89 -16.65 -3.99
N HIS A 66 -25.85 -17.49 -3.90
CA HIS A 66 -24.61 -17.14 -3.21
C HIS A 66 -23.85 -16.07 -3.98
N TRP A 67 -23.67 -16.25 -5.30
CA TRP A 67 -22.99 -15.27 -6.16
C TRP A 67 -23.68 -13.91 -6.16
N HIS A 68 -25.01 -13.88 -6.33
CA HIS A 68 -25.76 -12.63 -6.33
C HIS A 68 -25.61 -11.84 -5.02
N ARG A 69 -25.63 -12.54 -3.87
CA ARG A 69 -25.43 -11.89 -2.56
C ARG A 69 -23.97 -11.49 -2.33
N TYR A 70 -23.03 -12.34 -2.74
CA TYR A 70 -21.60 -12.09 -2.64
C TYR A 70 -21.20 -10.83 -3.40
N GLU A 71 -21.60 -10.68 -4.66
CA GLU A 71 -21.27 -9.50 -5.47
C GLU A 71 -21.82 -8.21 -4.85
N ARG A 72 -23.07 -8.25 -4.35
CA ARG A 72 -23.67 -7.10 -3.64
C ARG A 72 -22.90 -6.75 -2.37
N ALA A 73 -22.56 -7.74 -1.55
CA ALA A 73 -21.80 -7.53 -0.33
C ALA A 73 -20.38 -7.01 -0.62
N TYR A 74 -19.70 -7.58 -1.61
CA TYR A 74 -18.36 -7.19 -2.02
C TYR A 74 -18.33 -5.74 -2.54
N LEU A 75 -19.30 -5.35 -3.37
CA LEU A 75 -19.45 -3.98 -3.85
C LEU A 75 -19.72 -2.99 -2.71
N LEU A 76 -20.60 -3.33 -1.77
CA LEU A 76 -20.89 -2.48 -0.62
C LEU A 76 -19.65 -2.31 0.27
N LEU A 77 -18.93 -3.39 0.55
CA LEU A 77 -17.70 -3.33 1.34
C LEU A 77 -16.61 -2.52 0.62
N ALA A 78 -16.45 -2.67 -0.69
CA ALA A 78 -15.51 -1.85 -1.46
C ALA A 78 -15.88 -0.36 -1.41
N ALA A 79 -17.18 -0.04 -1.52
CA ALA A 79 -17.68 1.32 -1.43
C ALA A 79 -17.49 1.93 -0.02
N LEU A 80 -17.61 1.15 1.04
CA LEU A 80 -17.38 1.59 2.42
C LEU A 80 -15.89 1.65 2.79
N ALA A 81 -15.08 0.73 2.27
CA ALA A 81 -13.65 0.66 2.53
C ALA A 81 -12.89 1.83 1.87
N THR A 82 -13.36 2.33 0.73
CA THR A 82 -12.67 3.42 0.01
C THR A 82 -12.61 4.71 0.84
N PRO A 83 -13.72 5.27 1.38
CA PRO A 83 -13.67 6.40 2.32
C PRO A 83 -12.91 6.07 3.61
N LEU A 84 -12.98 4.82 4.09
CA LEU A 84 -12.27 4.40 5.29
C LEU A 84 -10.75 4.48 5.12
N VAL A 85 -10.20 4.05 3.98
CA VAL A 85 -8.76 4.16 3.70
C VAL A 85 -8.31 5.62 3.71
N LEU A 86 -9.11 6.51 3.10
CA LEU A 86 -8.84 7.94 3.08
C LEU A 86 -8.90 8.54 4.49
N SER A 87 -9.90 8.16 5.29
CA SER A 87 -10.07 8.68 6.65
C SER A 87 -8.98 8.19 7.60
N VAL A 88 -8.56 6.92 7.52
CA VAL A 88 -7.55 6.34 8.43
C VAL A 88 -6.22 7.05 8.28
N HIS A 89 -5.72 7.21 7.05
CA HIS A 89 -4.47 7.93 6.83
C HIS A 89 -4.59 9.43 7.14
N SER A 90 -5.78 10.01 6.98
CA SER A 90 -6.05 11.38 7.42
C SER A 90 -6.03 11.50 8.95
N VAL A 91 -6.58 10.53 9.69
CA VAL A 91 -6.56 10.50 11.15
C VAL A 91 -5.13 10.40 11.68
N VAL A 92 -4.32 9.50 11.13
CA VAL A 92 -2.88 9.41 11.47
C VAL A 92 -2.17 10.73 11.16
N SER A 93 -2.54 11.43 10.09
CA SER A 93 -1.97 12.75 9.80
C SER A 93 -2.40 13.83 10.80
N PHE A 94 -3.60 13.71 11.40
CA PHE A 94 -4.10 14.64 12.40
C PHE A 94 -3.32 14.58 13.72
N ASP A 95 -2.65 13.47 14.02
CA ASP A 95 -1.71 13.38 15.16
C ASP A 95 -0.61 14.45 15.06
N PHE A 96 -0.23 14.83 13.85
CA PHE A 96 0.73 15.90 13.58
C PHE A 96 0.02 17.22 13.30
N ALA A 97 -0.93 17.24 12.36
CA ALA A 97 -1.53 18.48 11.84
C ALA A 97 -2.27 19.32 12.91
N VAL A 98 -2.82 18.66 13.94
CA VAL A 98 -3.53 19.34 15.04
C VAL A 98 -2.56 19.93 16.07
N SER A 99 -1.31 19.48 16.08
CA SER A 99 -0.26 20.08 16.93
C SER A 99 0.02 21.52 16.51
N GLN A 100 0.53 22.32 17.44
CA GLN A 100 0.96 23.70 17.19
C GLN A 100 2.45 23.78 16.80
N LEU A 101 3.14 22.65 16.65
CA LEU A 101 4.56 22.62 16.32
C LEU A 101 4.83 23.14 14.90
N PRO A 102 5.87 23.98 14.72
CA PRO A 102 6.24 24.47 13.39
C PRO A 102 6.66 23.31 12.48
N GLY A 103 6.15 23.30 11.26
CA GLY A 103 6.36 22.21 10.31
C GLY A 103 5.49 20.96 10.54
N TRP A 104 4.66 20.92 11.59
CA TRP A 104 3.55 19.97 11.75
C TRP A 104 2.20 20.64 11.55
N HIS A 105 2.04 21.88 12.03
CA HIS A 105 0.79 22.62 11.95
C HIS A 105 0.47 23.08 10.51
N THR A 106 -0.03 22.15 9.69
CA THR A 106 -0.38 22.43 8.29
C THR A 106 -1.63 21.70 7.86
N THR A 107 -2.41 22.33 6.99
CA THR A 107 -3.70 21.83 6.51
C THR A 107 -3.57 20.88 5.32
N ILE A 108 -2.40 20.81 4.69
CA ILE A 108 -2.17 19.94 3.53
C ILE A 108 -1.88 18.49 3.93
N PHE A 109 -1.56 18.23 5.20
CA PHE A 109 -1.15 16.91 5.69
C PHE A 109 -2.13 15.78 5.40
N PRO A 110 -3.45 15.90 5.63
CA PRO A 110 -4.38 14.79 5.36
C PRO A 110 -4.34 14.25 3.92
N PRO A 111 -4.56 15.07 2.86
CA PRO A 111 -4.47 14.56 1.49
C PRO A 111 -3.04 14.16 1.09
N TYR A 112 -2.02 14.82 1.64
CA TYR A 112 -0.62 14.51 1.40
C TYR A 112 -0.22 13.14 1.96
N PHE A 113 -0.60 12.82 3.21
CA PHE A 113 -0.32 11.53 3.83
C PHE A 113 -1.05 10.39 3.12
N VAL A 114 -2.27 10.63 2.64
CA VAL A 114 -3.00 9.69 1.79
C VAL A 114 -2.25 9.42 0.48
N ALA A 115 -1.82 10.48 -0.23
CA ALA A 115 -1.05 10.33 -1.47
C ALA A 115 0.26 9.56 -1.23
N GLY A 116 0.95 9.88 -0.13
CA GLY A 116 2.13 9.16 0.33
C GLY A 116 1.86 7.68 0.62
N ALA A 117 0.76 7.36 1.31
CA ALA A 117 0.40 5.98 1.62
C ALA A 117 0.15 5.14 0.36
N ILE A 118 -0.53 5.70 -0.65
CA ILE A 118 -0.72 5.05 -1.95
C ILE A 118 0.63 4.87 -2.64
N PHE A 119 1.47 5.91 -2.66
CA PHE A 119 2.80 5.88 -3.27
C PHE A 119 3.71 4.79 -2.68
N SER A 120 3.87 4.74 -1.35
CA SER A 120 4.64 3.68 -0.68
C SER A 120 3.97 2.31 -0.78
N GLY A 121 2.64 2.25 -0.71
CA GLY A 121 1.89 1.00 -0.77
C GLY A 121 2.10 0.28 -2.10
N PHE A 122 1.93 0.98 -3.22
CA PHE A 122 2.19 0.41 -4.55
C PHE A 122 3.66 0.06 -4.77
N ALA A 123 4.59 0.85 -4.21
CA ALA A 123 6.01 0.51 -4.24
C ALA A 123 6.28 -0.81 -3.48
N MET A 124 5.74 -0.98 -2.27
CA MET A 124 5.83 -2.24 -1.52
C MET A 124 5.21 -3.41 -2.29
N VAL A 125 4.03 -3.23 -2.91
CA VAL A 125 3.41 -4.26 -3.76
C VAL A 125 4.35 -4.68 -4.89
N LEU A 126 5.02 -3.74 -5.58
CA LEU A 126 6.01 -4.07 -6.60
C LEU A 126 7.21 -4.85 -6.04
N THR A 127 7.74 -4.44 -4.88
CA THR A 127 8.88 -5.15 -4.25
C THR A 127 8.56 -6.61 -3.93
N LEU A 128 7.29 -6.94 -3.67
CA LEU A 128 6.85 -8.31 -3.37
C LEU A 128 6.42 -9.06 -4.65
N ALA A 129 5.64 -8.41 -5.52
CA ALA A 129 5.07 -9.01 -6.71
C ALA A 129 6.14 -9.36 -7.77
N ILE A 130 7.20 -8.56 -7.90
CA ILE A 130 8.26 -8.82 -8.89
C ILE A 130 9.02 -10.13 -8.57
N PRO A 131 9.57 -10.34 -7.35
CA PRO A 131 10.17 -11.61 -6.97
C PRO A 131 9.15 -12.77 -7.01
N ALA A 132 7.93 -12.57 -6.51
CA ALA A 132 6.87 -13.58 -6.53
C ALA A 132 6.57 -14.08 -7.95
N ARG A 133 6.56 -13.16 -8.92
CA ARG A 133 6.34 -13.45 -10.34
C ARG A 133 7.43 -14.33 -10.95
N GLU A 134 8.68 -14.11 -10.58
CA GLU A 134 9.82 -14.89 -11.09
C GLU A 134 9.98 -16.24 -10.36
N LEU A 135 9.83 -16.26 -9.03
CA LEU A 135 10.06 -17.45 -8.20
C LEU A 135 8.94 -18.49 -8.31
N TRP A 136 7.67 -18.06 -8.43
CA TRP A 136 6.51 -18.97 -8.51
C TRP A 136 5.92 -19.07 -9.93
N GLY A 137 6.61 -18.54 -10.94
CA GLY A 137 6.19 -18.69 -12.34
C GLY A 137 4.86 -18.00 -12.69
N LEU A 138 4.47 -16.95 -11.97
CA LEU A 138 3.18 -16.26 -12.13
C LEU A 138 3.13 -15.28 -13.33
N LYS A 139 4.02 -15.44 -14.31
CA LYS A 139 4.20 -14.50 -15.44
C LYS A 139 2.95 -14.35 -16.32
N ASN A 140 2.14 -15.41 -16.40
CA ASN A 140 0.91 -15.44 -17.19
C ASN A 140 -0.24 -14.68 -16.52
N PHE A 141 -0.22 -14.56 -15.18
CA PHE A 141 -1.22 -13.81 -14.43
C PHE A 141 -0.77 -12.37 -14.18
N ILE A 142 0.46 -12.19 -13.66
CA ILE A 142 1.06 -10.88 -13.44
C ILE A 142 1.78 -10.45 -14.71
N THR A 143 1.00 -9.96 -15.67
CA THR A 143 1.52 -9.48 -16.96
C THR A 143 2.25 -8.14 -16.83
N MET A 144 3.06 -7.80 -17.84
CA MET A 144 3.77 -6.51 -17.88
C MET A 144 2.81 -5.30 -17.84
N ARG A 145 1.59 -5.46 -18.35
CA ARG A 145 0.56 -4.41 -18.31
C ARG A 145 0.16 -4.05 -16.87
N HIS A 146 0.07 -5.02 -15.98
CA HIS A 146 -0.22 -4.77 -14.56
C HIS A 146 0.91 -3.96 -13.93
N LEU A 147 2.17 -4.39 -14.13
CA LEU A 147 3.34 -3.70 -13.61
C LEU A 147 3.46 -2.26 -14.15
N GLU A 148 3.29 -2.07 -15.47
CA GLU A 148 3.34 -0.74 -16.08
C GLU A 148 2.24 0.19 -15.54
N ASN A 149 1.02 -0.32 -15.33
CA ASN A 149 -0.07 0.47 -14.78
C ASN A 149 0.17 0.85 -13.31
N MET A 150 0.74 -0.05 -12.50
CA MET A 150 1.14 0.29 -11.14
C MET A 150 2.21 1.40 -11.12
N ASN A 151 3.19 1.35 -12.03
CA ASN A 151 4.20 2.41 -12.14
C ASN A 151 3.60 3.77 -12.47
N LYS A 152 2.52 3.83 -13.26
CA LYS A 152 1.81 5.08 -13.55
C LYS A 152 1.14 5.65 -12.30
N ILE A 153 0.56 4.80 -11.45
CA ILE A 153 -0.02 5.22 -10.16
C ILE A 153 1.07 5.76 -9.24
N ILE A 154 2.21 5.07 -9.15
CA ILE A 154 3.38 5.54 -8.39
C ILE A 154 3.88 6.88 -8.94
N LEU A 155 3.93 7.06 -10.25
CA LEU A 155 4.32 8.34 -10.84
C LEU A 155 3.37 9.47 -10.47
N VAL A 156 2.05 9.26 -10.63
CA VAL A 156 1.03 10.28 -10.30
C VAL A 156 1.11 10.66 -8.83
N THR A 157 1.11 9.68 -7.94
CA THR A 157 1.16 9.93 -6.49
C THR A 157 2.50 10.51 -6.05
N GLY A 158 3.62 10.10 -6.64
CA GLY A 158 4.94 10.71 -6.42
C GLY A 158 4.99 12.18 -6.85
N THR A 159 4.35 12.54 -7.97
CA THR A 159 4.23 13.96 -8.36
C THR A 159 3.33 14.76 -7.43
N MET A 160 2.26 14.17 -6.88
CA MET A 160 1.42 14.82 -5.86
C MET A 160 2.19 15.05 -4.55
N VAL A 161 2.99 14.07 -4.11
CA VAL A 161 3.87 14.21 -2.94
C VAL A 161 4.93 15.29 -3.19
N GLY A 162 5.58 15.30 -4.36
CA GLY A 162 6.54 16.34 -4.72
C GLY A 162 5.91 17.74 -4.79
N TYR A 163 4.67 17.84 -5.26
CA TYR A 163 3.90 19.08 -5.21
C TYR A 163 3.67 19.54 -3.76
N ALA A 164 3.29 18.63 -2.85
CA ALA A 164 3.09 18.95 -1.43
C ALA A 164 4.39 19.47 -0.78
N TYR A 165 5.55 18.86 -1.06
CA TYR A 165 6.82 19.41 -0.59
C TYR A 165 7.07 20.83 -1.11
N GLY A 166 6.80 21.07 -2.40
CA GLY A 166 6.98 22.39 -3.01
C GLY A 166 6.06 23.44 -2.38
N THR A 167 4.80 23.09 -2.11
CA THR A 167 3.85 24.00 -1.46
C THR A 167 4.23 24.28 -0.03
N GLU A 168 4.74 23.31 0.73
CA GLU A 168 5.21 23.53 2.09
C GLU A 168 6.36 24.53 2.16
N PHE A 169 7.39 24.38 1.31
CA PHE A 169 8.49 25.35 1.23
C PHE A 169 7.98 26.73 0.80
N PHE A 170 7.03 26.78 -0.14
CA PHE A 170 6.42 28.02 -0.58
C PHE A 170 5.66 28.72 0.56
N ILE A 171 4.83 27.98 1.30
CA ILE A 171 4.04 28.52 2.42
C ILE A 171 4.95 28.93 3.58
N ALA A 172 6.01 28.19 3.89
CA ALA A 172 6.99 28.58 4.90
C ALA A 172 7.67 29.92 4.57
N TRP A 173 7.94 30.17 3.28
CA TRP A 173 8.44 31.46 2.82
C TRP A 173 7.36 32.55 2.82
N TYR A 174 6.14 32.21 2.38
CA TYR A 174 5.01 33.14 2.23
C TYR A 174 4.40 33.59 3.57
N SER A 175 4.35 32.70 4.57
CA SER A 175 3.73 32.94 5.87
C SER A 175 4.40 34.06 6.67
N GLY A 176 5.68 34.34 6.42
CA GLY A 176 6.44 35.36 7.15
C GLY A 176 6.76 35.01 8.62
N GLU A 177 6.30 33.86 9.12
CA GLU A 177 6.53 33.41 10.49
C GLU A 177 7.98 32.91 10.66
N LEU A 178 8.65 33.38 11.72
CA LEU A 178 10.08 33.13 11.90
C LEU A 178 10.36 31.64 12.17
N TYR A 179 9.52 31.01 12.99
CA TYR A 179 9.70 29.60 13.38
C TYR A 179 9.44 28.64 12.22
N GLU A 180 8.40 28.88 11.40
CA GLU A 180 8.13 28.07 10.20
C GLU A 180 9.26 28.20 9.17
N LYS A 181 9.70 29.43 8.91
CA LYS A 181 10.84 29.66 8.00
C LYS A 181 12.11 28.97 8.51
N PHE A 182 12.39 29.06 9.81
CA PHE A 182 13.52 28.39 10.42
C PHE A 182 13.41 26.87 10.29
N ALA A 183 12.25 26.27 10.57
CA ALA A 183 12.05 24.82 10.48
C ALA A 183 12.34 24.28 9.08
N PHE A 184 11.85 24.93 8.02
CA PHE A 184 12.09 24.49 6.64
C PHE A 184 13.53 24.75 6.14
N VAL A 185 14.17 25.85 6.57
CA VAL A 185 15.59 26.07 6.30
C VAL A 185 16.44 25.01 7.02
N ASN A 186 16.08 24.66 8.26
CA ASN A 186 16.76 23.65 9.05
C ASN A 186 16.60 22.24 8.45
N ARG A 187 15.44 21.93 7.86
CA ARG A 187 15.26 20.68 7.08
C ARG A 187 16.26 20.59 5.93
N ALA A 188 16.50 21.68 5.20
CA ALA A 188 17.37 21.68 4.01
C ALA A 188 18.87 21.79 4.31
N PHE A 189 19.25 22.56 5.34
CA PHE A 189 20.66 22.92 5.63
C PHE A 189 21.12 22.61 7.06
N GLY A 190 20.24 22.09 7.91
CA GLY A 190 20.53 21.78 9.30
C GLY A 190 21.17 20.42 9.53
N GLN A 191 21.12 19.96 10.78
CA GLN A 191 21.77 18.72 11.24
C GLN A 191 21.24 17.45 10.53
N TYR A 192 20.00 17.52 10.04
CA TYR A 192 19.32 16.43 9.32
C TYR A 192 19.19 16.67 7.81
N ALA A 193 19.97 17.59 7.24
CA ALA A 193 19.96 17.89 5.80
C ALA A 193 20.14 16.61 4.95
N TRP A 194 21.02 15.71 5.38
CA TRP A 194 21.26 14.43 4.69
C TRP A 194 19.97 13.60 4.56
N ALA A 195 19.14 13.53 5.60
CA ALA A 195 17.88 12.77 5.59
C ALA A 195 16.85 13.42 4.65
N TYR A 196 16.78 14.75 4.67
CA TYR A 196 15.91 15.51 3.77
C TYR A 196 16.31 15.35 2.29
N TRP A 197 17.59 15.44 1.95
CA TRP A 197 18.03 15.29 0.55
C TRP A 197 17.89 13.84 0.05
N ILE A 198 18.06 12.84 0.92
CA ILE A 198 17.74 11.44 0.59
C ILE A 198 16.24 11.31 0.31
N MET A 199 15.39 11.84 1.20
CA MET A 199 13.93 11.83 1.02
C MET A 199 13.52 12.47 -0.32
N VAL A 200 13.98 13.69 -0.61
CA VAL A 200 13.62 14.41 -1.85
C VAL A 200 14.12 13.68 -3.09
N SER A 201 15.37 13.19 -3.08
CA SER A 201 15.91 12.46 -4.24
C SER A 201 15.15 11.16 -4.49
N CYS A 202 14.85 10.38 -3.45
CA CYS A 202 14.11 9.12 -3.57
C CYS A 202 12.64 9.29 -3.92
N ASN A 203 11.95 10.31 -3.38
CA ASN A 203 10.50 10.47 -3.58
C ASN A 203 10.16 11.36 -4.77
N VAL A 204 10.98 12.36 -5.08
CA VAL A 204 10.70 13.31 -6.17
C VAL A 204 11.44 12.92 -7.43
N ALA A 205 12.75 12.68 -7.36
CA ALA A 205 13.57 12.50 -8.57
C ALA A 205 13.47 11.08 -9.15
N VAL A 206 13.58 10.05 -8.31
CA VAL A 206 13.60 8.64 -8.76
C VAL A 206 12.31 8.23 -9.50
N PRO A 207 11.08 8.56 -9.04
CA PRO A 207 9.87 8.18 -9.75
C PRO A 207 9.71 8.84 -11.11
N GLN A 208 10.36 9.98 -11.39
CA GLN A 208 10.29 10.62 -12.71
C GLN A 208 10.89 9.76 -13.82
N LEU A 209 11.74 8.78 -13.48
CA LEU A 209 12.20 7.78 -14.44
C LEU A 209 11.01 7.05 -15.10
N PHE A 210 9.89 6.91 -14.40
CA PHE A 210 8.68 6.32 -14.94
C PHE A 210 7.95 7.19 -15.96
N TRP A 211 8.40 8.38 -16.33
CA TRP A 211 7.90 9.03 -17.56
C TRP A 211 8.31 8.26 -18.81
N PHE A 212 9.50 7.67 -18.80
CA PHE A 212 10.03 6.92 -19.93
C PHE A 212 9.44 5.51 -19.98
N LYS A 213 8.77 5.16 -21.09
CA LYS A 213 8.20 3.83 -21.29
C LYS A 213 9.24 2.72 -21.11
N LYS A 214 10.47 2.94 -21.61
CA LYS A 214 11.58 1.98 -21.47
C LYS A 214 11.90 1.65 -20.01
N ALA A 215 11.82 2.63 -19.11
CA ALA A 215 12.03 2.42 -17.68
C ALA A 215 10.82 1.72 -17.04
N ARG A 216 9.59 2.10 -17.40
CA ARG A 216 8.35 1.47 -16.89
C ARG A 216 8.16 0.02 -17.32
N THR A 217 8.82 -0.44 -18.38
CA THR A 217 8.73 -1.82 -18.88
C THR A 217 9.96 -2.67 -18.55
N SER A 218 10.92 -2.14 -17.80
CA SER A 218 12.11 -2.88 -17.34
C SER A 218 11.94 -3.33 -15.89
N ILE A 219 11.88 -4.66 -15.68
CA ILE A 219 11.64 -5.26 -14.36
C ILE A 219 12.69 -4.82 -13.32
N TRP A 220 13.96 -4.78 -13.73
CA TRP A 220 15.06 -4.37 -12.86
C TRP A 220 14.93 -2.91 -12.41
N ILE A 221 14.55 -2.01 -13.32
CA ILE A 221 14.37 -0.59 -13.00
C ILE A 221 13.17 -0.44 -12.04
N MET A 222 12.05 -1.11 -12.32
CA MET A 222 10.88 -1.08 -11.44
C MET A 222 11.22 -1.54 -10.03
N PHE A 223 11.96 -2.63 -9.89
CA PHE A 223 12.34 -3.18 -8.60
C PHE A 223 13.23 -2.21 -7.80
N ILE A 224 14.28 -1.67 -8.43
CA ILE A 224 15.19 -0.70 -7.78
C ILE A 224 14.44 0.57 -7.39
N VAL A 225 13.62 1.12 -8.29
CA VAL A 225 12.81 2.31 -8.01
C VAL A 225 11.86 2.04 -6.84
N SER A 226 11.18 0.89 -6.81
CA SER A 226 10.25 0.56 -5.73
C SER A 226 10.92 0.44 -4.35
N LEU A 227 12.16 -0.06 -4.29
CA LEU A 227 12.95 -0.07 -3.05
C LEU A 227 13.33 1.34 -2.62
N LEU A 228 13.83 2.16 -3.54
CA LEU A 228 14.22 3.54 -3.25
C LEU A 228 13.03 4.38 -2.79
N VAL A 229 11.85 4.20 -3.39
CA VAL A 229 10.62 4.85 -2.95
C VAL A 229 10.28 4.48 -1.51
N ASN A 230 10.32 3.20 -1.14
CA ASN A 230 10.03 2.80 0.24
C ASN A 230 11.05 3.37 1.25
N VAL A 231 12.32 3.44 0.86
CA VAL A 231 13.37 4.10 1.68
C VAL A 231 13.08 5.59 1.82
N GLY A 232 12.77 6.30 0.73
CA GLY A 232 12.44 7.72 0.75
C GLY A 232 11.19 8.02 1.59
N MET A 233 10.17 7.17 1.50
CA MET A 233 8.94 7.29 2.29
C MET A 233 9.14 7.02 3.78
N TRP A 234 10.07 6.14 4.15
CA TRP A 234 10.49 6.01 5.53
C TRP A 234 11.19 7.28 6.02
N PHE A 235 12.13 7.82 5.22
CA PHE A 235 12.79 9.09 5.54
C PHE A 235 11.82 10.25 5.61
N GLU A 236 10.72 10.24 4.84
CA GLU A 236 9.70 11.27 4.92
C GLU A 236 9.05 11.33 6.31
N ARG A 237 8.70 10.17 6.88
CA ARG A 237 8.11 10.12 8.23
C ARG A 237 9.15 10.49 9.28
N PHE A 238 10.38 10.01 9.12
CA PHE A 238 11.49 10.40 9.97
C PHE A 238 11.74 11.91 9.94
N VAL A 239 11.77 12.53 8.76
CA VAL A 239 12.04 13.96 8.60
C VAL A 239 10.92 14.79 9.20
N ILE A 240 9.66 14.49 8.90
CA ILE A 240 8.52 15.20 9.49
C ILE A 240 8.59 15.14 11.01
N VAL A 241 8.76 13.95 11.59
CA VAL A 241 8.71 13.76 13.05
C VAL A 241 9.96 14.32 13.73
N VAL A 242 11.14 13.84 13.37
CA VAL A 242 12.37 14.09 14.12
C VAL A 242 12.89 15.49 13.89
N THR A 243 12.90 16.00 12.66
CA THR A 243 13.50 17.32 12.40
C THR A 243 12.70 18.46 13.01
N SER A 244 11.38 18.33 13.06
CA SER A 244 10.48 19.34 13.63
C SER A 244 10.47 19.31 15.17
N LEU A 245 10.78 18.17 15.79
CA LEU A 245 10.91 18.03 17.24
C LEU A 245 12.32 18.35 17.76
N ALA A 246 13.36 18.05 16.97
CA ALA A 246 14.75 18.23 17.36
C ALA A 246 15.11 19.71 17.59
N GLN A 247 14.52 20.61 16.80
CA GLN A 247 14.74 22.05 16.90
C GLN A 247 13.41 22.79 16.72
N ASP A 248 12.73 23.02 17.84
CA ASP A 248 11.43 23.67 17.92
C ASP A 248 11.57 25.14 18.38
N PHE A 249 10.57 25.65 19.11
CA PHE A 249 10.50 27.03 19.61
C PHE A 249 11.66 27.44 20.53
N LEU A 250 12.16 26.54 21.38
CA LEU A 250 13.11 26.90 22.46
C LEU A 250 14.51 26.35 22.16
N PRO A 251 15.52 27.22 21.95
CA PRO A 251 16.90 26.79 21.73
C PRO A 251 17.48 25.94 22.86
N SER A 252 17.00 26.11 24.10
CA SER A 252 17.42 25.31 25.26
C SER A 252 17.00 23.83 25.18
N SER A 253 15.96 23.53 24.39
CA SER A 253 15.40 22.19 24.23
C SER A 253 15.93 21.47 22.99
N TRP A 254 16.85 22.09 22.24
CA TRP A 254 17.37 21.52 21.01
C TRP A 254 18.23 20.28 21.29
N GLY A 255 18.03 19.25 20.49
CA GLY A 255 18.73 17.98 20.64
C GLY A 255 18.90 17.24 19.33
N TYR A 256 19.71 16.18 19.38
CA TYR A 256 19.89 15.27 18.24
C TYR A 256 19.42 13.88 18.65
N PHE A 257 18.46 13.35 17.90
CA PHE A 257 18.03 11.96 18.02
C PHE A 257 19.09 11.02 17.44
N THR A 258 19.67 10.19 18.30
CA THR A 258 20.50 9.05 17.91
C THR A 258 19.73 7.75 18.19
N PRO A 259 19.43 6.93 17.18
CA PRO A 259 18.72 5.68 17.42
C PRO A 259 19.62 4.72 18.21
N THR A 260 19.03 4.06 19.20
CA THR A 260 19.69 3.00 19.95
C THR A 260 19.65 1.69 19.15
N TRP A 261 20.44 0.70 19.58
CA TRP A 261 20.39 -0.63 18.98
C TRP A 261 18.99 -1.27 19.11
N VAL A 262 18.23 -0.95 20.16
CA VAL A 262 16.86 -1.45 20.38
C VAL A 262 15.90 -0.89 19.33
N ASP A 263 16.02 0.39 18.98
CA ASP A 263 15.19 1.03 17.95
C ASP A 263 15.39 0.35 16.60
N VAL A 264 16.65 0.09 16.24
CA VAL A 264 17.04 -0.59 15.00
C VAL A 264 16.57 -2.05 15.00
N CYS A 265 16.78 -2.78 16.09
CA CYS A 265 16.34 -4.17 16.22
C CYS A 265 14.81 -4.29 16.14
N THR A 266 14.07 -3.36 16.73
CA THR A 266 12.60 -3.33 16.67
C THR A 266 12.13 -3.08 15.23
N PHE A 267 12.77 -2.14 14.53
CA PHE A 267 12.49 -1.88 13.12
C PHE A 267 12.75 -3.10 12.24
N ILE A 268 13.92 -3.74 12.36
CA ILE A 268 14.23 -4.99 11.64
C ILE A 268 13.24 -6.11 12.01
N GLY A 269 12.90 -6.22 13.30
CA GLY A 269 11.91 -7.17 13.81
C GLY A 269 10.54 -7.02 13.15
N SER A 270 10.13 -5.79 12.83
CA SER A 270 8.87 -5.53 12.13
C SER A 270 8.85 -6.11 10.69
N PHE A 271 9.96 -6.01 9.95
CA PHE A 271 10.10 -6.71 8.66
C PHE A 271 10.10 -8.22 8.83
N GLY A 272 10.75 -8.73 9.89
CA GLY A 272 10.76 -10.15 10.21
C GLY A 272 9.35 -10.69 10.46
N LEU A 273 8.55 -9.98 11.27
CA LEU A 273 7.15 -10.34 11.53
C LEU A 273 6.32 -10.27 10.25
N PHE A 274 6.43 -9.18 9.48
CA PHE A 274 5.73 -9.00 8.22
C PHE A 274 6.03 -10.14 7.23
N MET A 275 7.31 -10.42 6.97
CA MET A 275 7.72 -11.46 6.04
C MET A 275 7.30 -12.85 6.54
N THR A 276 7.35 -13.10 7.85
CA THR A 276 6.88 -14.37 8.42
C THR A 276 5.38 -14.58 8.13
N LEU A 277 4.54 -13.59 8.46
CA LEU A 277 3.10 -13.66 8.20
C LEU A 277 2.77 -13.72 6.71
N PHE A 278 3.50 -12.96 5.88
CA PHE A 278 3.32 -12.94 4.43
C PHE A 278 3.71 -14.27 3.77
N LEU A 279 4.82 -14.89 4.18
CA LEU A 279 5.23 -16.21 3.70
C LEU A 279 4.27 -17.31 4.16
N LEU A 280 3.74 -17.23 5.39
CA LEU A 280 2.67 -18.12 5.85
C LEU A 280 1.42 -17.97 4.98
N PHE A 281 1.02 -16.74 4.65
CA PHE A 281 -0.09 -16.48 3.73
C PHE A 281 0.14 -17.16 2.38
N ILE A 282 1.27 -16.90 1.72
CA ILE A 282 1.59 -17.51 0.42
C ILE A 282 1.61 -19.04 0.47
N ARG A 283 2.04 -19.61 1.60
CA ARG A 283 2.18 -21.06 1.76
C ARG A 283 0.84 -21.78 1.92
N TYR A 284 -0.13 -21.16 2.60
CA TYR A 284 -1.37 -21.81 3.06
C TYR A 284 -2.64 -21.31 2.38
N LEU A 285 -2.65 -20.10 1.84
CA LEU A 285 -3.80 -19.43 1.25
C LEU A 285 -3.59 -19.16 -0.24
N PRO A 286 -4.68 -18.95 -1.02
CA PRO A 286 -4.56 -18.68 -2.44
C PRO A 286 -3.93 -17.29 -2.68
N VAL A 287 -2.81 -17.27 -3.41
CA VAL A 287 -2.06 -16.03 -3.74
C VAL A 287 -2.79 -15.18 -4.78
N LEU A 288 -3.64 -15.80 -5.60
CA LEU A 288 -4.42 -15.17 -6.65
C LEU A 288 -5.91 -15.35 -6.37
N ALA A 289 -6.73 -14.35 -6.69
CA ALA A 289 -8.18 -14.43 -6.63
C ALA A 289 -8.70 -15.30 -7.78
N ILE A 290 -8.82 -16.62 -7.58
CA ILE A 290 -9.10 -17.59 -8.64
C ILE A 290 -10.51 -17.36 -9.22
N ALA A 291 -11.48 -17.10 -8.34
CA ALA A 291 -12.85 -16.80 -8.71
C ALA A 291 -12.96 -15.57 -9.63
N GLU A 292 -12.34 -14.45 -9.25
CA GLU A 292 -12.40 -13.22 -10.03
C GLU A 292 -11.67 -13.35 -11.36
N ILE A 293 -10.48 -13.95 -11.36
CA ILE A 293 -9.71 -14.17 -12.60
C ILE A 293 -10.56 -14.95 -13.60
N LYS A 294 -11.20 -16.05 -13.17
CA LYS A 294 -12.09 -16.83 -14.05
C LYS A 294 -13.29 -16.03 -14.53
N GLY A 295 -13.85 -15.15 -13.70
CA GLY A 295 -14.99 -14.30 -14.06
C GLY A 295 -14.67 -13.24 -15.12
N VAL A 296 -13.42 -12.79 -15.23
CA VAL A 296 -12.99 -11.80 -16.23
C VAL A 296 -12.28 -12.41 -17.44
N MET A 297 -12.14 -13.74 -17.50
CA MET A 297 -11.57 -14.41 -18.66
C MET A 297 -12.54 -14.35 -19.85
N PRO A 298 -12.04 -14.34 -21.10
CA PRO A 298 -12.91 -14.33 -22.28
C PRO A 298 -13.93 -15.47 -22.30
N ALA A 299 -13.59 -16.64 -21.73
CA ALA A 299 -14.49 -17.79 -21.64
C ALA A 299 -15.69 -17.59 -20.70
N ALA A 300 -15.69 -16.55 -19.86
CA ALA A 300 -16.80 -16.21 -18.98
C ALA A 300 -17.74 -15.16 -19.60
N ASP A 301 -17.34 -14.53 -20.72
CA ASP A 301 -18.18 -13.56 -21.42
C ASP A 301 -19.28 -14.29 -22.20
N PRO A 302 -20.57 -14.08 -21.88
CA PRO A 302 -21.69 -14.68 -22.62
C PRO A 302 -21.75 -14.26 -24.10
N HIS A 303 -21.04 -13.20 -24.47
CA HIS A 303 -20.97 -12.62 -25.81
C HIS A 303 -19.64 -12.88 -26.52
N ALA A 304 -18.70 -13.62 -25.92
CA ALA A 304 -17.51 -14.05 -26.64
C ALA A 304 -17.96 -15.00 -27.76
N GLU A 305 -17.83 -14.55 -29.01
CA GLU A 305 -18.06 -15.41 -30.16
C GLU A 305 -17.22 -16.68 -30.01
N HIS A 306 -17.88 -17.83 -29.99
CA HIS A 306 -17.21 -19.12 -30.08
C HIS A 306 -16.55 -19.20 -31.46
N HIS A 307 -15.36 -18.62 -31.61
CA HIS A 307 -14.47 -19.00 -32.69
C HIS A 307 -14.14 -20.47 -32.46
N GLU A 308 -14.85 -21.34 -33.18
CA GLU A 308 -14.46 -22.73 -33.32
C GLU A 308 -12.97 -22.77 -33.69
N PRO A 309 -12.17 -23.65 -33.06
CA PRO A 309 -10.83 -23.90 -33.56
C PRO A 309 -11.01 -24.48 -34.97
N VAL A 310 -10.60 -23.72 -35.99
CA VAL A 310 -10.46 -24.27 -37.34
C VAL A 310 -9.42 -25.38 -37.23
N ASP A 311 -9.89 -26.61 -37.38
CA ASP A 311 -9.10 -27.83 -37.38
C ASP A 311 -8.15 -27.80 -38.60
N THR A 312 -6.95 -27.23 -38.43
CA THR A 312 -5.89 -27.23 -39.46
C THR A 312 -4.89 -28.37 -39.29
N LEU A 313 -5.32 -29.50 -38.70
CA LEU A 313 -4.53 -30.72 -38.55
C LEU A 313 -5.11 -31.91 -39.33
N GLY A 314 -5.63 -31.67 -40.54
CA GLY A 314 -6.29 -32.69 -41.36
C GLY A 314 -5.97 -32.69 -42.85
N GLN A 315 -4.84 -32.12 -43.30
CA GLN A 315 -4.38 -32.24 -44.69
C GLN A 315 -2.86 -32.42 -44.78
N GLU A 316 -2.38 -33.57 -44.32
CA GLU A 316 -1.24 -34.24 -44.96
C GLU A 316 -1.68 -35.68 -45.25
N VAL A 317 -1.29 -36.20 -46.41
CA VAL A 317 -1.56 -37.53 -46.98
C VAL A 317 -2.79 -37.61 -47.90
N GLN A 318 -2.64 -37.12 -49.13
CA GLN A 318 -2.97 -37.88 -50.36
C GLN A 318 -2.25 -37.26 -51.57
N GLU A 319 -1.57 -38.15 -52.31
CA GLU A 319 -0.66 -37.98 -53.46
C GLU A 319 0.79 -37.56 -53.17
#